data_AF-A0AAV0B6S5-F1
#
_entry.id   AF-A0AAV0B6S5-F1
#
_cell.length_a   1.000
_cell.length_b   1.000
_cell.length_c   1.000
_cell.angle_alpha   90.00
_cell.angle_beta   90.00
_cell.angle_gamma   90.00
#
_symmetry.space_group_name_H-M   'P 1'
#
loop_
_entity.id
_entity.type
_entity.pdbx_description
1 polymer ?
#
loop_
_entity_poly.entity_id
_entity_poly.type
_entity_poly.pdbx_seq_one_letter_code
_entity_poly.pdbx_strand_id
1 'polypeptide(L)'
;SEVEDGDDINQFPRTLKPLWRSQDFTDCCHLLDCCTKQTAVSSKNVNSTFNLYNRSGSRDLESNGIQGVPVGLPSDVYAKELVAGLSEIQNMELKKQPSCDLARVKAKLQQ
;
A
#
# COMPACT_ATOMS: atom_id res chain seq x y z
N SER A 1 24.82 4.42 11.94
CA SER A 1 24.97 5.11 10.65
C SER A 1 24.31 4.25 9.63
N GLU A 2 23.18 4.66 9.08
CA GLU A 2 22.47 3.93 8.00
C GLU A 2 21.40 4.87 7.43
N VAL A 3 21.87 6.00 6.93
CA VAL A 3 21.13 6.80 5.95
C VAL A 3 21.47 6.21 4.58
N GLU A 4 21.04 4.98 4.33
CA GLU A 4 21.42 4.26 3.10
C GLU A 4 20.42 4.52 1.96
N ASP A 5 20.97 5.27 1.01
CA ASP A 5 20.82 5.24 -0.45
C ASP A 5 19.42 5.45 -1.03
N GLY A 6 19.07 6.74 -1.13
CA GLY A 6 18.45 7.27 -2.34
C GLY A 6 19.46 8.19 -3.01
N ASP A 7 19.73 8.00 -4.31
CA ASP A 7 20.71 8.77 -5.10
C ASP A 7 20.44 10.30 -5.12
N ASP A 8 19.30 10.76 -4.60
CA ASP A 8 18.93 12.15 -4.45
C ASP A 8 18.38 12.41 -3.04
N ILE A 9 19.06 13.26 -2.27
CA ILE A 9 18.67 13.67 -0.91
C ILE A 9 17.32 14.40 -0.85
N ASN A 10 16.80 14.83 -2.00
CA ASN A 10 15.47 15.43 -2.16
C ASN A 10 14.40 14.40 -2.55
N GLN A 11 14.79 13.17 -2.91
CA GLN A 11 13.86 12.06 -3.10
C GLN A 11 13.66 11.30 -1.79
N PHE A 12 12.72 11.78 -0.98
CA PHE A 12 12.23 10.98 0.14
C PHE A 12 11.71 9.62 -0.36
N PRO A 13 12.04 8.50 0.32
CA PRO A 13 11.39 7.23 0.03
C PRO A 13 9.90 7.40 0.26
N ARG A 14 9.18 7.04 -0.80
CA ARG A 14 8.02 7.77 -1.28
C ARG A 14 6.72 7.10 -0.79
N THR A 15 6.76 5.89 -0.23
CA THR A 15 5.74 5.15 0.53
C THR A 15 6.38 3.79 0.80
N LEU A 16 6.27 3.27 2.02
CA LEU A 16 6.62 1.87 2.26
C LEU A 16 5.45 1.04 1.73
N LYS A 17 5.61 0.41 0.56
CA LYS A 17 4.70 -0.68 0.16
C LYS A 17 5.11 -1.87 1.01
N PRO A 18 4.27 -2.32 1.94
CA PRO A 18 4.60 -3.54 2.65
C PRO A 18 4.65 -4.69 1.65
N LEU A 19 5.62 -5.59 1.78
CA LEU A 19 5.75 -6.77 0.89
C LEU A 19 4.46 -7.61 0.81
N TRP A 20 3.64 -7.57 1.86
CA TRP A 20 2.37 -8.28 1.89
C TRP A 20 1.29 -7.66 1.01
N ARG A 21 1.43 -6.40 0.59
CA ARG A 21 0.37 -5.63 -0.04
C ARG A 21 0.33 -5.88 -1.55
N SER A 22 -0.84 -6.25 -2.08
CA SER A 22 -1.04 -6.39 -3.52
C SER A 22 -0.90 -5.05 -4.25
N GLN A 23 -0.59 -5.13 -5.55
CA GLN A 23 -0.46 -3.93 -6.37
C GLN A 23 -1.81 -3.21 -6.51
N ASP A 24 -2.91 -3.95 -6.73
CA ASP A 24 -4.24 -3.35 -6.86
C ASP A 24 -4.68 -2.60 -5.58
N PHE A 25 -4.36 -3.15 -4.39
CA PHE A 25 -4.64 -2.44 -3.16
C PHE A 25 -3.77 -1.20 -2.98
N THR A 26 -2.50 -1.29 -3.39
CA THR A 26 -1.58 -0.14 -3.39
C THR A 26 -2.11 0.99 -4.28
N ASP A 27 -2.58 0.65 -5.48
CA ASP A 27 -3.15 1.61 -6.42
C ASP A 27 -4.43 2.25 -5.87
N CYS A 28 -5.30 1.45 -5.23
CA CYS A 28 -6.49 1.99 -4.56
C CYS A 28 -6.14 3.00 -3.46
N CYS A 29 -5.17 2.67 -2.59
CA CYS A 29 -4.68 3.60 -1.57
C CYS A 29 -4.14 4.89 -2.20
N HIS A 30 -3.36 4.78 -3.28
CA HIS A 30 -2.81 5.93 -3.97
C HIS A 30 -3.90 6.84 -4.57
N LEU A 31 -4.95 6.26 -5.16
CA LEU A 31 -6.08 7.02 -5.69
C LEU A 31 -6.83 7.74 -4.55
N LEU A 32 -7.06 7.07 -3.42
CA LEU A 32 -7.66 7.69 -2.24
C LEU A 32 -6.81 8.85 -1.70
N ASP A 33 -5.49 8.70 -1.66
CA ASP A 33 -4.57 9.77 -1.27
C ASP A 33 -4.67 10.96 -2.24
N CYS A 34 -4.77 10.70 -3.55
CA CYS A 34 -4.97 11.75 -4.56
C CYS A 34 -6.30 12.48 -4.39
N CYS A 35 -7.41 11.77 -4.19
CA CYS A 35 -8.72 12.37 -3.91
C CYS A 35 -8.68 13.22 -2.63
N THR A 36 -7.98 12.72 -1.59
CA THR A 36 -7.83 13.44 -0.32
C THR A 36 -7.04 14.73 -0.52
N LYS A 37 -5.96 14.72 -1.30
CA LYS A 37 -5.24 15.96 -1.68
C LYS A 37 -6.14 16.94 -2.41
N GLN A 38 -6.87 16.50 -3.43
CA GLN A 38 -7.75 17.36 -4.22
C GLN A 38 -8.78 18.05 -3.32
N THR A 39 -9.38 17.29 -2.41
CA THR A 39 -10.31 17.82 -1.40
C THR A 39 -9.60 18.81 -0.48
N ALA A 40 -8.36 18.51 -0.07
CA ALA A 40 -7.59 19.40 0.79
C ALA A 40 -7.13 20.70 0.11
N VAL A 41 -6.86 20.71 -1.21
CA VAL A 41 -6.59 21.95 -1.99
C VAL A 41 -7.75 22.94 -1.85
N SER A 42 -8.98 22.44 -1.80
CA SER A 42 -10.18 23.27 -1.62
C SER A 42 -10.33 23.83 -0.20
N SER A 43 -9.56 23.30 0.77
CA SER A 43 -9.51 23.77 2.16
C SER A 43 -8.26 24.62 2.38
N LYS A 44 -8.31 25.58 3.32
CA LYS A 44 -7.15 26.45 3.66
C LYS A 44 -5.91 25.71 4.23
N ASN A 45 -5.92 24.37 4.28
CA ASN A 45 -4.88 23.51 4.86
C ASN A 45 -4.03 22.75 3.81
N VAL A 46 -3.86 23.31 2.62
CA VAL A 46 -3.13 22.67 1.50
C VAL A 46 -1.75 22.13 1.88
N ASN A 47 -0.94 22.89 2.63
CA ASN A 47 0.47 22.52 2.87
C ASN A 47 0.65 21.31 3.79
N SER A 48 -0.14 21.18 4.86
CA SER A 48 -0.03 20.05 5.79
C SER A 48 -0.52 18.75 5.15
N THR A 49 -1.57 18.83 4.34
CA THR A 49 -2.17 17.68 3.67
C THR A 49 -1.34 17.21 2.48
N PHE A 50 -0.77 18.13 1.70
CA PHE A 50 0.15 17.76 0.61
C PHE A 50 1.38 17.02 1.12
N ASN A 51 2.04 17.48 2.19
CA ASN A 51 3.23 16.80 2.72
C ASN A 51 2.96 15.37 3.23
N LEU A 52 1.73 15.09 3.66
CA LEU A 52 1.31 13.76 4.09
C LEU A 52 1.10 12.82 2.88
N TYR A 53 0.50 13.33 1.80
CA TYR A 53 0.06 12.52 0.68
C TYR A 53 0.94 12.62 -0.59
N ASN A 54 1.86 13.60 -0.74
CA ASN A 54 2.74 13.77 -1.93
C ASN A 54 3.83 12.72 -2.09
N ARG A 55 3.83 11.74 -1.20
CA ARG A 55 4.77 10.65 -1.17
C ARG A 55 4.28 9.61 -2.19
N SER A 56 5.00 9.42 -3.30
CA SER A 56 4.61 8.60 -4.46
C SER A 56 5.69 7.62 -4.92
N GLY A 57 5.73 6.36 -4.46
CA GLY A 57 6.82 5.42 -4.81
C GLY A 57 7.12 4.43 -3.69
N SER A 58 7.80 3.33 -4.00
CA SER A 58 7.84 2.12 -3.16
C SER A 58 9.26 1.82 -2.70
N ARG A 59 9.45 1.46 -1.42
CA ARG A 59 10.64 0.73 -0.94
C ARG A 59 10.16 -0.59 -0.36
N ASP A 60 10.64 -1.69 -0.91
CA ASP A 60 10.34 -3.03 -0.42
C ASP A 60 11.16 -3.26 0.85
N LEU A 61 10.49 -3.45 1.99
CA LEU A 61 11.12 -3.85 3.25
C LEU A 61 11.31 -5.37 3.23
N GLU A 62 12.49 -5.89 3.52
CA GLU A 62 12.68 -7.33 3.70
C GLU A 62 11.70 -7.89 4.76
N SER A 63 11.02 -8.99 4.44
CA SER A 63 10.00 -9.61 5.31
C SER A 63 10.55 -10.88 5.95
N ASN A 64 10.33 -11.00 7.26
CA ASN A 64 10.51 -12.24 8.02
C ASN A 64 9.21 -13.10 8.02
N GLY A 65 8.65 -13.37 6.84
CA GLY A 65 7.43 -14.19 6.70
C GLY A 65 6.13 -13.46 7.11
N ILE A 66 5.20 -14.17 7.77
CA ILE A 66 3.87 -13.62 8.13
C ILE A 66 3.90 -12.57 9.24
N GLN A 67 5.03 -12.41 9.94
CA GLN A 67 5.15 -11.48 11.06
C GLN A 67 5.00 -10.03 10.57
N GLY A 68 4.02 -9.31 11.10
CA GLY A 68 3.70 -7.94 10.69
C GLY A 68 2.73 -7.85 9.50
N VAL A 69 2.24 -8.98 8.97
CA VAL A 69 1.18 -9.00 7.97
C VAL A 69 -0.20 -8.93 8.67
N PRO A 70 -1.06 -7.96 8.32
CA PRO A 70 -2.43 -7.93 8.84
C PRO A 70 -3.19 -9.19 8.42
N VAL A 71 -3.88 -9.81 9.36
CA VAL A 71 -4.70 -11.00 9.10
C VAL A 71 -6.17 -10.63 8.95
N GLY A 72 -6.90 -11.42 8.15
CA GLY A 72 -8.34 -11.25 7.98
C GLY A 72 -8.77 -10.13 7.04
N LEU A 73 -7.85 -9.57 6.24
CA LEU A 73 -8.20 -8.74 5.09
C LEU A 73 -8.71 -9.60 3.92
N PRO A 74 -9.45 -9.02 2.96
CA PRO A 74 -9.85 -9.68 1.73
C PRO A 74 -8.68 -10.35 1.00
N SER A 75 -8.93 -11.50 0.38
CA SER A 75 -7.86 -12.32 -0.19
C SER A 75 -7.05 -11.66 -1.32
N ASP A 76 -7.64 -10.69 -2.02
CA ASP A 76 -7.02 -9.90 -3.09
C ASP A 76 -6.16 -8.73 -2.59
N VAL A 77 -6.19 -8.43 -1.30
CA VAL A 77 -5.33 -7.43 -0.65
C VAL A 77 -3.88 -7.93 -0.53
N TYR A 78 -3.66 -9.25 -0.53
CA TYR A 78 -2.35 -9.83 -0.33
C TYR A 78 -1.57 -10.00 -1.65
N ALA A 79 -0.27 -9.72 -1.62
CA ALA A 79 0.64 -9.96 -2.74
C ALA A 79 0.70 -11.45 -3.09
N LYS A 80 0.75 -11.76 -4.40
CA LYS A 80 0.76 -13.15 -4.88
C LYS A 80 2.04 -13.87 -4.45
N GLU A 81 3.15 -13.12 -4.43
CA GLU A 81 4.48 -13.57 -4.05
C GLU A 81 4.52 -13.99 -2.58
N LEU A 82 3.91 -13.19 -1.68
CA LEU A 82 3.77 -13.56 -0.27
C LEU A 82 2.96 -14.85 -0.13
N VAL A 83 1.78 -14.89 -0.74
CA VAL A 83 0.84 -16.02 -0.67
C VAL A 83 1.48 -17.32 -1.15
N ALA A 84 2.30 -17.26 -2.21
CA ALA A 84 3.00 -18.42 -2.76
C ALA A 84 4.10 -18.96 -1.82
N GLY A 85 4.66 -18.11 -0.96
CA GLY A 85 5.69 -18.49 0.02
C GLY A 85 5.14 -19.03 1.35
N LEU A 86 3.82 -18.98 1.56
CA LEU A 86 3.18 -19.42 2.82
C LEU A 86 2.71 -20.88 2.76
N SER A 87 2.75 -21.56 3.91
CA SER A 87 2.13 -22.88 4.05
C SER A 87 0.61 -22.82 3.89
N GLU A 88 -0.03 -23.98 3.71
CA GLU A 88 -1.49 -24.07 3.58
C GLU A 88 -2.21 -23.53 4.84
N ILE A 89 -1.71 -23.87 6.02
CA ILE A 89 -2.24 -23.39 7.30
C ILE A 89 -2.12 -21.86 7.40
N GLN A 90 -0.96 -21.30 7.08
CA GLN A 90 -0.75 -19.85 7.08
C GLN A 90 -1.64 -19.13 6.07
N ASN A 91 -1.85 -19.71 4.89
CA ASN A 91 -2.76 -19.18 3.88
C ASN A 91 -4.22 -19.17 4.36
N MET A 92 -4.68 -20.21 5.06
CA MET A 92 -6.01 -20.26 5.67
C MET A 92 -6.18 -19.21 6.78
N GLU A 93 -5.15 -19.01 7.61
CA GLU A 93 -5.16 -17.99 8.65
C GLU A 93 -5.18 -16.55 8.09
N LEU A 94 -4.50 -16.35 6.95
CA LEU A 94 -4.38 -15.05 6.30
C LEU A 94 -5.67 -14.65 5.54
N LYS A 95 -6.21 -15.57 4.74
CA LYS A 95 -7.34 -15.33 3.81
C LYS A 95 -8.70 -15.67 4.41
N LYS A 96 -9.00 -15.16 5.61
CA LYS A 96 -10.30 -15.41 6.27
C LYS A 96 -11.48 -14.74 5.58
N GLN A 97 -11.23 -13.72 4.74
CA GLN A 97 -12.27 -13.00 4.01
C GLN A 97 -12.16 -13.25 2.49
N PRO A 98 -13.30 -13.35 1.78
CA PRO A 98 -13.31 -13.44 0.33
C PRO A 98 -12.76 -12.14 -0.31
N SER A 99 -12.36 -12.23 -1.58
CA SER A 99 -11.92 -11.05 -2.36
C SER A 99 -13.02 -10.00 -2.42
N CYS A 100 -12.62 -8.72 -2.39
CA CYS A 100 -13.53 -7.59 -2.53
C CYS A 100 -13.59 -6.98 -3.93
N ASP A 101 -12.95 -7.64 -4.92
CA ASP A 101 -12.81 -7.19 -6.30
C ASP A 101 -12.11 -5.82 -6.38
N LEU A 102 -10.87 -5.77 -5.89
CA LEU A 102 -10.06 -4.55 -5.90
C LEU A 102 -9.86 -3.97 -7.29
N ALA A 103 -9.85 -4.80 -8.34
CA ALA A 103 -9.79 -4.33 -9.73
C ALA A 103 -11.01 -3.45 -10.06
N ARG A 104 -12.21 -3.86 -9.69
CA ARG A 104 -13.43 -3.07 -9.83
C ARG A 104 -13.43 -1.82 -8.94
N VAL A 105 -12.92 -1.93 -7.71
CA VAL A 105 -12.80 -0.77 -6.81
C VAL A 105 -11.87 0.28 -7.40
N LYS A 106 -10.69 -0.12 -7.88
CA LYS A 106 -9.73 0.73 -8.58
C LYS A 106 -10.37 1.43 -9.77
N ALA A 107 -11.09 0.68 -10.62
CA ALA A 107 -11.76 1.26 -11.79
C ALA A 107 -12.79 2.34 -11.42
N LYS A 108 -13.49 2.19 -10.28
CA LYS A 108 -14.43 3.22 -9.78
C LYS A 108 -13.72 4.46 -9.24
N LEU A 109 -12.55 4.31 -8.62
CA LEU A 109 -11.77 5.42 -8.09
C LEU A 109 -11.05 6.25 -9.17
N GLN A 110 -10.99 5.74 -10.40
CA GLN A 110 -10.40 6.44 -11.55
C GLN A 110 -11.42 7.29 -12.35
N GLN A 111 -12.71 7.21 -12.03
CA GLN A 111 -13.79 8.00 -12.63
C GLN A 111 -13.98 9.34 -11.92
#